data_AF-A0A7X3G936-F1
#
_entry.id   AF-A0A7X3G936-F1
#
_cell.length_a   1.000
_cell.length_b   1.000
_cell.length_c   1.000
_cell.angle_alpha   90.00
_cell.angle_beta   90.00
_cell.angle_gamma   90.00
#
_symmetry.space_group_name_H-M   'P 1'
#
loop_
_entity.id
_entity.type
_entity.pdbx_description
1 polymer ?
#
loop_
_entity_poly.entity_id
_entity_poly.type
_entity_poly.pdbx_seq_one_letter_code
_entity_poly.pdbx_strand_id
1 'polypeptide(L)'
;MLDLYNREIVGWSVGSNKNADLVLDAMKSIPYDLDKVEVFHTDRGAEFVNAYKFKSLEQLALLTHDYIHWWNHKRKHSTLNNLSPLTFKA
;
A
#
# COMPACT_ATOMS: atom_id res chain seq x y z
N MET A 1 2.60 0.32 1.68
CA MET A 1 3.59 -0.73 1.92
C MET A 1 3.11 -2.02 1.31
N LEU A 2 3.97 -2.61 0.51
CA LEU A 2 3.73 -3.82 -0.24
C LEU A 2 4.46 -4.98 0.45
N ASP A 3 3.75 -6.04 0.78
CA ASP A 3 4.34 -7.32 1.15
C ASP A 3 4.85 -8.01 -0.12
N LEU A 4 6.12 -8.40 -0.13
CA LEU A 4 6.73 -9.05 -1.30
C LEU A 4 6.36 -10.53 -1.44
N TYR A 5 5.96 -11.20 -0.36
CA TYR A 5 5.60 -12.61 -0.37
C TYR A 5 4.34 -12.87 -1.20
N ASN A 6 3.25 -12.15 -0.89
CA ASN A 6 1.95 -12.34 -1.52
C ASN A 6 1.48 -11.12 -2.33
N ARG A 7 2.33 -10.09 -2.50
CA ARG A 7 1.98 -8.82 -3.16
C ARG A 7 0.85 -8.03 -2.48
N GLU A 8 0.50 -8.30 -1.23
CA GLU A 8 -0.56 -7.57 -0.54
C GLU A 8 -0.11 -6.13 -0.22
N ILE A 9 -0.99 -5.16 -0.42
CA ILE A 9 -0.81 -3.83 0.17
C ILE A 9 -1.29 -3.93 1.63
N VAL A 10 -0.35 -3.89 2.57
CA VAL A 10 -0.57 -4.18 4.00
C VAL A 10 -0.49 -2.94 4.89
N GLY A 11 0.07 -1.84 4.38
CA GLY A 11 0.17 -0.59 5.12
C GLY A 11 -0.09 0.61 4.23
N TRP A 12 -0.93 1.54 4.65
CA TRP A 12 -1.26 2.73 3.88
C TRP A 12 -1.77 3.84 4.81
N SER A 13 -1.56 5.08 4.41
CA SER A 13 -2.10 6.27 5.09
C SER A 13 -2.28 7.37 4.05
N VAL A 14 -3.21 8.28 4.32
CA VAL A 14 -3.60 9.36 3.41
C VAL A 14 -3.66 10.67 4.19
N GLY A 15 -3.04 11.72 3.66
CA GLY A 15 -3.06 13.06 4.25
C GLY A 15 -2.83 14.15 3.22
N SER A 16 -3.11 15.38 3.61
CA SER A 16 -3.04 16.55 2.72
C SER A 16 -1.62 16.88 2.27
N ASN A 17 -0.62 16.53 3.07
CA ASN A 17 0.79 16.84 2.81
C ASN A 17 1.63 15.59 3.01
N LYS A 18 2.63 15.41 2.15
CA LYS A 18 3.64 14.36 2.35
C LYS A 18 4.47 14.70 3.59
N ASN A 19 4.38 13.88 4.62
CA ASN A 19 5.15 14.04 5.86
C ASN A 19 5.54 12.67 6.45
N ALA A 20 6.40 12.69 7.46
CA ALA A 20 6.87 11.48 8.14
C ALA A 20 5.73 10.77 8.91
N ASP A 21 4.73 11.52 9.39
CA ASP A 21 3.60 10.98 10.15
C ASP A 21 2.78 10.00 9.30
N LEU A 22 2.53 10.33 8.02
CA LEU A 22 1.83 9.41 7.11
C LEU A 22 2.60 8.11 6.89
N VAL A 23 3.94 8.17 6.84
CA VAL A 23 4.77 6.96 6.72
C VAL A 23 4.64 6.13 7.99
N LEU A 24 4.74 6.77 9.16
CA LEU A 24 4.63 6.10 10.46
C LEU A 24 3.25 5.48 10.66
N ASP A 25 2.17 6.17 10.30
CA ASP A 25 0.81 5.66 10.39
C ASP A 25 0.58 4.46 9.49
N ALA A 26 1.11 4.50 8.26
CA ALA A 26 1.09 3.35 7.37
C ALA A 26 1.87 2.16 7.94
N MET A 27 2.98 2.39 8.66
CA MET A 27 3.76 1.31 9.29
C MET A 27 3.01 0.70 10.46
N LYS A 28 2.40 1.54 11.31
CA LYS A 28 1.57 1.10 12.43
C LYS A 28 0.34 0.30 12.02
N SER A 29 -0.17 0.50 10.79
CA SER A 29 -1.32 -0.24 10.31
C SER A 29 -0.99 -1.68 9.86
N ILE A 30 0.30 -2.05 9.81
CA ILE A 30 0.70 -3.39 9.37
C ILE A 30 0.35 -4.41 10.46
N PRO A 31 -0.39 -5.49 10.15
CA PRO A 31 -0.88 -6.44 11.15
C PRO A 31 0.16 -7.49 11.58
N TYR A 32 1.43 -7.32 11.21
CA TYR A 32 2.51 -8.27 11.48
C TYR A 32 3.58 -7.64 12.35
N ASP A 33 4.32 -8.52 13.00
CA ASP A 33 5.51 -8.14 13.78
C ASP A 33 6.63 -7.67 12.85
N LEU A 34 6.92 -6.37 12.90
CA LEU A 34 7.96 -5.75 12.06
C LEU A 34 9.38 -6.14 12.50
N ASP A 35 9.58 -6.62 13.74
CA ASP A 35 10.89 -7.08 14.21
C ASP A 35 11.34 -8.36 13.49
N LYS A 36 10.40 -9.04 12.80
CA LYS A 36 10.67 -10.22 11.98
C LYS A 36 10.95 -9.89 10.50
N VAL A 37 10.92 -8.61 10.13
CA VAL A 37 11.21 -8.18 8.75
C VAL A 37 12.73 -8.10 8.56
N GLU A 38 13.27 -8.98 7.74
CA GLU A 38 14.71 -9.01 7.44
C GLU A 38 15.13 -7.95 6.42
N VAL A 39 14.24 -7.60 5.49
CA VAL A 39 14.54 -6.69 4.38
C VAL A 39 13.45 -5.63 4.27
N PHE A 40 13.86 -4.37 4.40
CA PHE A 40 13.03 -3.20 4.12
C PHE A 40 13.64 -2.38 2.98
N HIS A 41 12.85 -2.07 1.96
CA HIS A 41 13.28 -1.31 0.79
C HIS A 41 12.49 -0.01 0.66
N THR A 42 13.21 1.10 0.46
CA THR A 42 12.65 2.42 0.14
C THR A 42 13.49 3.07 -0.96
N ASP A 43 12.82 3.80 -1.85
CA ASP A 43 13.44 4.65 -2.88
C ASP A 43 14.02 5.97 -2.31
N ARG A 44 14.08 6.12 -0.97
CA ARG A 44 14.66 7.26 -0.23
C ARG A 44 14.11 8.62 -0.70
N GLY A 45 12.84 8.68 -1.09
CA GLY A 45 12.18 9.94 -1.44
C GLY A 45 12.31 10.32 -2.91
N ALA A 46 12.55 9.37 -3.81
CA ALA A 46 12.30 9.57 -5.23
C ALA A 46 10.79 9.75 -5.44
N GLU A 47 10.31 11.00 -5.35
CA GLU A 47 8.89 11.27 -5.30
C GLU A 47 8.21 10.99 -6.65
N PHE A 48 7.05 10.34 -6.60
CA PHE A 48 6.07 10.43 -7.67
C PHE A 48 5.55 11.87 -7.73
N VAL A 49 6.06 12.68 -8.66
CA VAL A 49 5.40 13.92 -9.06
C VAL A 49 4.15 13.52 -9.83
N ASN A 50 3.06 13.28 -9.10
CA ASN A 50 1.82 12.86 -9.70
C ASN A 50 1.11 14.09 -10.28
N ALA A 51 0.88 14.10 -11.60
CA ALA A 51 0.18 15.19 -12.28
C ALA A 51 -1.32 15.27 -11.93
N TYR A 52 -1.83 14.26 -11.23
CA TYR A 52 -3.23 14.16 -10.86
C TYR A 52 -3.53 14.95 -9.58
N LYS A 53 -4.39 15.97 -9.70
CA LYS A 53 -4.91 16.73 -8.56
C LYS A 53 -6.24 16.14 -8.10
N PHE A 54 -6.33 15.82 -6.82
CA PHE A 54 -7.59 15.40 -6.19
C PHE A 54 -8.41 16.63 -5.77
N LYS A 55 -9.74 16.51 -5.75
CA LYS A 55 -10.65 17.61 -5.40
C LYS A 55 -10.72 17.84 -3.89
N SER A 56 -10.50 16.80 -3.10
CA SER A 56 -10.50 16.85 -1.63
C SER A 56 -9.68 15.70 -1.04
N LEU A 57 -9.31 15.84 0.24
CA LEU A 57 -8.66 14.76 1.00
C LEU A 57 -9.58 13.52 1.10
N GLU A 58 -10.88 13.73 1.24
CA GLU A 58 -11.88 12.65 1.27
C GLU A 58 -11.91 11.88 -0.06
N GLN A 59 -11.87 12.57 -1.20
CA GLN A 59 -11.81 11.90 -2.49
C GLN A 59 -10.53 11.07 -2.64
N LEU A 60 -9.38 11.62 -2.21
CA LEU A 60 -8.12 10.88 -2.22
C LEU A 60 -8.20 9.63 -1.34
N ALA A 61 -8.78 9.75 -0.14
CA ALA A 61 -8.94 8.64 0.79
C ALA A 61 -9.84 7.53 0.21
N LEU A 62 -10.99 7.90 -0.36
CA LEU A 62 -11.91 6.96 -1.01
C LEU A 62 -11.25 6.24 -2.18
N LEU A 63 -10.61 6.97 -3.10
CA LEU A 63 -9.94 6.37 -4.25
C LEU A 63 -8.76 5.47 -3.84
N THR A 64 -8.03 5.87 -2.80
CA THR A 64 -6.94 5.05 -2.25
C THR A 64 -7.50 3.75 -1.67
N HIS A 65 -8.59 3.82 -0.90
CA HIS A 65 -9.26 2.66 -0.34
C HIS A 65 -9.77 1.72 -1.44
N ASP A 66 -10.47 2.25 -2.44
CA ASP A 66 -11.00 1.48 -3.57
C ASP A 66 -9.88 0.78 -4.36
N TYR A 67 -8.78 1.49 -4.60
CA TYR A 67 -7.61 0.93 -5.29
C TYR A 67 -6.98 -0.21 -4.50
N ILE A 68 -6.78 -0.03 -3.19
CA ILE A 68 -6.20 -1.06 -2.32
C ILE A 68 -7.11 -2.28 -2.24
N HIS A 69 -8.42 -2.08 -2.10
CA HIS A 69 -9.38 -3.17 -2.12
C HIS A 69 -9.35 -3.94 -3.45
N TRP A 70 -9.37 -3.23 -4.58
CA TRP A 70 -9.23 -3.86 -5.89
C TRP A 70 -7.91 -4.62 -6.03
N TRP A 71 -6.79 -4.03 -5.60
CA TRP A 71 -5.47 -4.66 -5.65
C TRP A 71 -5.44 -5.95 -4.83
N ASN A 72 -5.86 -5.90 -3.56
CA ASN A 72 -5.79 -7.03 -2.64
C ASN A 72 -6.78 -8.15 -2.97
N HIS A 73 -7.98 -7.83 -3.46
CA HIS A 73 -9.05 -8.81 -3.66
C HIS A 73 -9.25 -9.25 -5.11
N LYS A 74 -8.97 -8.39 -6.09
CA LYS A 74 -9.40 -8.59 -7.49
C LYS A 74 -8.26 -8.64 -8.50
N ARG A 75 -7.18 -7.87 -8.29
CA ARG A 75 -6.05 -7.81 -9.22
C ARG A 75 -5.34 -9.16 -9.26
N LYS A 76 -5.24 -9.76 -10.44
CA LYS A 76 -4.49 -11.00 -10.66
C LYS A 76 -3.02 -10.70 -10.90
N HIS A 77 -2.15 -11.45 -10.27
CA HIS A 77 -0.71 -11.33 -10.45
C HIS A 77 -0.15 -12.61 -11.06
N SER A 78 0.56 -12.52 -12.18
CA SER A 78 1.19 -13.69 -12.83
C SER A 78 2.18 -14.39 -11.90
N THR A 79 2.91 -13.61 -11.09
CA THR A 79 3.82 -14.11 -10.03
C THR A 79 3.11 -14.87 -8.90
N LEU A 80 1.78 -14.80 -8.81
CA LEU A 80 0.96 -15.50 -7.82
C LEU A 80 0.03 -16.52 -8.50
N ASN A 81 0.47 -17.16 -9.58
CA ASN A 81 -0.35 -18.10 -10.36
C ASN A 81 -1.68 -17.49 -10.86
N ASN A 82 -1.67 -16.20 -11.21
CA ASN A 82 -2.86 -15.43 -11.61
C ASN A 82 -3.95 -15.33 -10.53
N LEU A 83 -3.59 -15.46 -9.25
CA LEU A 83 -4.44 -15.16 -8.10
C LEU A 83 -4.27 -13.70 -7.66
N SER A 84 -5.24 -13.22 -6.88
CA SER A 84 -5.09 -11.97 -6.12
C SER A 84 -4.30 -12.21 -4.84
N PRO A 85 -3.72 -11.16 -4.24
CA PRO A 85 -2.92 -11.28 -3.02
C PRO A 85 -3.62 -12.06 -1.91
N LEU A 86 -4.89 -11.75 -1.64
CA LEU A 86 -5.63 -12.41 -0.57
C LEU A 86 -6.09 -13.82 -0.93
N THR A 87 -6.33 -14.12 -2.21
CA THR A 87 -6.62 -15.50 -2.64
C THR A 87 -5.36 -16.38 -2.56
N PHE A 88 -4.18 -15.84 -2.84
CA PHE A 88 -2.91 -16.57 -2.69
C PHE A 88 -2.56 -16.85 -1.22
N LYS A 89 -2.94 -15.94 -0.31
CA LYS A 89 -2.67 -16.03 1.12
C LYS A 89 -3.52 -17.07 1.87
N ALA A 90 -4.72 -17.36 1.35
CA ALA A 90 -5.72 -18.25 1.96
C ALA A 90 -5.27 -19.72 1.93
#